data_AF-A0A6J7NFV5-F1
#
_entry.id   AF-A0A6J7NFV5-F1
#
_cell.length_a   1.000
_cell.length_b   1.000
_cell.length_c   1.000
_cell.angle_alpha   90.00
_cell.angle_beta   90.00
_cell.angle_gamma   90.00
#
_symmetry.space_group_name_H-M   'P 1'
#
loop_
_entity.id
_entity.type
_entity.pdbx_description
1 polymer ?
#
loop_
_entity_poly.entity_id
_entity_poly.type
_entity_poly.pdbx_seq_one_letter_code
_entity_poly.pdbx_strand_id
1 'polypeptide(L)'
;MKALHIHHDANSSPGLIGELVSDRGIDSVQHQVCLQPGSPAGNPEFPNPAEFDLIFLYGSRWSVYEEAVAHWVTPELEFLRQADAAGVAVLGMCFGGQLLSAAHGGGVAPGHTPEIGWLSIESIAESGHTVDIDPGPWMQWHFDCFQIPDGAQALAYSDAGPQAFILRKNLAVQFHPEVNRLVLEEWLEDDLDQLADLGVDPEPLLTEADRQRDASRERAARLLDDFLASRSAKNENVFYSHVSHPGWSGGTRTGGQMPEEATTSGEEDVLRAPLVLEYPFKRTTGPVIGAFLTALREGRFIGIEDDQGKVLCPPVEYDPASGASLTKLVPVGSEGEVLFWSWNQSVRDGQPLDHPFAWAMVKLDGADTPMMHAVDAPHDAMVTGLRVRAKFAEERIGSMDDLLCFEPVS
;
A
#
# COMPACT_ATOMS: atom_id res chain seq x y z
N MET A 1 11.69 12.56 11.25
CA MET A 1 12.59 11.71 10.43
C MET A 1 12.05 11.72 9.03
N LYS A 2 12.91 11.68 8.01
CA LYS A 2 12.52 11.68 6.61
C LYS A 2 12.90 10.34 5.97
N ALA A 3 11.94 9.66 5.35
CA ALA A 3 12.13 8.41 4.64
C ALA A 3 11.98 8.60 3.13
N LEU A 4 12.82 7.90 2.37
CA LEU A 4 12.67 7.74 0.92
C LEU A 4 12.12 6.36 0.62
N HIS A 5 11.08 6.27 -0.19
CA HIS A 5 10.51 5.02 -0.69
C HIS A 5 10.81 4.93 -2.18
N ILE A 6 11.53 3.88 -2.61
CA ILE A 6 11.97 3.67 -4.00
C ILE A 6 11.21 2.50 -4.60
N HIS A 7 10.45 2.80 -5.66
CA HIS A 7 9.55 1.87 -6.33
C HIS A 7 10.05 1.52 -7.74
N HIS A 8 10.08 0.23 -8.06
CA HIS A 8 10.60 -0.29 -9.34
C HIS A 8 9.51 -0.80 -10.28
N ASP A 9 8.25 -0.74 -9.86
CA ASP A 9 7.09 -0.99 -10.72
C ASP A 9 6.10 0.16 -10.61
N ALA A 10 5.45 0.51 -11.72
CA ALA A 10 4.57 1.67 -11.85
C ALA A 10 3.36 1.61 -10.91
N ASN A 11 2.96 0.39 -10.53
CA ASN A 11 1.85 0.12 -9.61
C ASN A 11 2.33 -0.34 -8.23
N SER A 12 3.63 -0.23 -7.93
CA SER A 12 4.16 -0.61 -6.63
C SER A 12 3.65 0.33 -5.53
N SER A 13 3.06 -0.26 -4.49
CA SER A 13 2.54 0.46 -3.33
C SER A 13 3.43 0.21 -2.09
N PRO A 14 3.62 1.22 -1.21
CA PRO A 14 4.34 1.05 0.04
C PRO A 14 3.73 0.05 1.03
N GLY A 15 2.45 -0.31 0.85
CA GLY A 15 1.74 -1.31 1.63
C GLY A 15 1.79 -1.08 3.15
N LEU A 16 1.82 -2.17 3.90
CA LEU A 16 1.92 -2.17 5.37
C LEU A 16 3.13 -1.39 5.86
N ILE A 17 4.26 -1.44 5.16
CA ILE A 17 5.46 -0.68 5.55
C ILE A 17 5.20 0.82 5.47
N GLY A 18 4.57 1.30 4.39
CA GLY A 18 4.19 2.71 4.27
C GLY A 18 3.23 3.17 5.37
N GLU A 19 2.21 2.36 5.67
CA GLU A 19 1.26 2.63 6.76
C GLU A 19 2.00 2.72 8.11
N LEU A 20 2.86 1.74 8.41
CA LEU A 20 3.60 1.66 9.67
C LEU A 20 4.65 2.77 9.83
N VAL A 21 5.24 3.23 8.73
CA VAL A 21 6.14 4.39 8.70
C VAL A 21 5.35 5.67 9.00
N SER A 22 4.18 5.84 8.39
CA SER A 22 3.27 6.96 8.65
C SER A 22 2.78 6.97 10.10
N ASP A 23 2.40 5.82 10.66
CA ASP A 23 1.98 5.68 12.07
C ASP A 23 3.04 6.14 13.07
N ARG A 24 4.31 6.05 12.68
CA ARG A 24 5.47 6.50 13.47
C ARG A 24 5.81 7.98 13.25
N GLY A 25 5.01 8.71 12.47
CA GLY A 25 5.20 10.13 12.19
C GLY A 25 6.48 10.41 11.39
N ILE A 26 6.86 9.49 10.50
CA ILE A 26 8.02 9.64 9.62
C ILE A 26 7.53 10.25 8.30
N ASP A 27 8.16 11.36 7.90
CA ASP A 27 7.82 12.06 6.66
C ASP A 27 8.34 11.26 5.46
N SER A 28 7.45 10.82 4.57
CA SER A 28 7.82 9.99 3.41
C SER A 28 7.90 10.81 2.12
N VAL A 29 8.96 10.54 1.35
CA VAL A 29 9.11 10.96 -0.05
C VAL A 29 9.10 9.72 -0.92
N GLN A 30 8.35 9.78 -2.02
CA GLN A 30 8.27 8.70 -3.00
C GLN A 30 9.22 8.98 -4.16
N HIS A 31 9.92 7.96 -4.64
CA HIS A 31 10.73 8.00 -5.85
C HIS A 31 10.38 6.82 -6.75
N GLN A 32 9.76 7.13 -7.88
CA GLN A 32 9.32 6.14 -8.85
C GLN A 32 10.39 5.98 -9.93
N VAL A 33 10.99 4.80 -10.02
CA VAL A 33 11.99 4.47 -11.05
C VAL A 33 11.27 4.15 -12.36
N CYS A 34 10.36 3.18 -12.36
CA CYS A 34 9.61 2.77 -13.55
C CYS A 34 8.25 3.46 -13.59
N LEU A 35 7.96 4.21 -14.66
CA LEU A 35 6.71 4.99 -14.79
C LEU A 35 5.61 4.27 -15.60
N GLN A 36 5.96 3.19 -16.30
CA GLN A 36 5.04 2.48 -17.19
C GLN A 36 5.01 1.00 -16.81
N PRO A 37 3.83 0.42 -16.55
CA PRO A 37 3.70 -1.00 -16.26
C PRO A 37 4.35 -1.87 -17.36
N GLY A 38 5.13 -2.86 -16.93
CA GLY A 38 5.81 -3.81 -17.83
C GLY A 38 6.95 -3.24 -18.69
N SER A 39 7.30 -1.94 -18.56
CA SER A 39 8.39 -1.33 -19.31
C SER A 39 9.72 -1.44 -18.55
N PRO A 40 10.83 -1.86 -19.18
CA PRO A 40 12.15 -1.87 -18.55
C PRO A 40 12.75 -0.47 -18.45
N ALA A 41 12.11 0.55 -19.04
CA ALA A 41 12.59 1.92 -18.99
C ALA A 41 12.30 2.56 -17.62
N GLY A 42 13.36 2.80 -16.85
CA GLY A 42 13.31 3.54 -15.58
C GLY A 42 14.11 4.85 -15.59
N ASN A 43 13.85 5.69 -14.59
CA ASN A 43 14.57 6.92 -14.28
C ASN A 43 15.91 6.60 -13.62
N PRO A 44 17.07 6.97 -14.21
CA PRO A 44 18.38 6.73 -13.62
C PRO A 44 18.81 7.80 -12.59
N GLU A 45 18.02 8.86 -12.40
CA GLU A 45 18.37 9.98 -11.53
C GLU A 45 17.81 9.80 -10.12
N PHE A 46 18.68 9.51 -9.15
CA PHE A 46 18.33 9.37 -7.74
C PHE A 46 18.60 10.67 -6.96
N PRO A 47 17.80 10.97 -5.93
CA PRO A 47 18.06 12.11 -5.04
C PRO A 47 19.34 11.88 -4.23
N ASN A 48 19.82 12.92 -3.54
CA ASN A 48 20.95 12.75 -2.61
C ASN A 48 20.51 11.90 -1.40
N PRO A 49 21.11 10.72 -1.16
CA PRO A 49 20.69 9.85 -0.06
C PRO A 49 20.87 10.51 1.32
N ALA A 50 21.84 11.41 1.47
CA ALA A 50 22.14 12.09 2.73
C ALA A 50 21.03 13.08 3.18
N GLU A 51 20.02 13.33 2.34
CA GLU A 51 18.83 14.12 2.72
C GLU A 51 17.80 13.32 3.52
N PHE A 52 18.01 12.01 3.67
CA PHE A 52 17.06 11.09 4.30
C PHE A 52 17.69 10.38 5.50
N ASP A 53 16.84 10.02 6.45
CA ASP A 53 17.23 9.21 7.62
C ASP A 53 17.10 7.70 7.32
N LEU A 54 16.22 7.35 6.38
CA LEU A 54 15.78 6.00 6.07
C LEU A 54 15.49 5.88 4.58
N ILE A 55 15.76 4.70 4.03
CA ILE A 55 15.39 4.37 2.66
C ILE A 55 14.72 2.99 2.66
N PHE A 56 13.58 2.87 1.97
CA PHE A 56 12.86 1.62 1.71
C PHE A 56 12.93 1.33 0.21
N LEU A 57 13.52 0.19 -0.17
CA LEU A 57 13.58 -0.29 -1.55
C LEU A 57 12.61 -1.46 -1.71
N TYR A 58 11.68 -1.33 -2.64
CA TYR A 58 10.63 -2.33 -2.89
C TYR A 58 11.04 -3.34 -3.98
N GLY A 59 10.18 -4.34 -4.18
CA GLY A 59 10.34 -5.37 -5.21
C GLY A 59 10.30 -4.83 -6.65
N SER A 60 10.59 -5.72 -7.59
CA SER A 60 10.60 -5.49 -9.03
C SER A 60 10.31 -6.80 -9.76
N ARG A 61 9.68 -6.73 -10.93
CA ARG A 61 9.53 -7.86 -11.85
C ARG A 61 10.84 -8.23 -12.57
N TRP A 62 11.82 -7.33 -12.57
CA TRP A 62 13.09 -7.46 -13.28
C TRP A 62 14.17 -8.07 -12.39
N SER A 63 15.09 -8.84 -12.96
CA SER A 63 16.29 -9.28 -12.24
C SER A 63 17.39 -8.20 -12.26
N VAL A 64 18.15 -8.10 -11.16
CA VAL A 64 19.22 -7.10 -10.97
C VAL A 64 20.29 -7.14 -12.08
N TYR A 65 20.49 -8.30 -12.70
CA TYR A 65 21.52 -8.54 -13.72
C TYR A 65 20.98 -8.46 -15.15
N GLU A 66 19.72 -8.09 -15.37
CA GLU A 66 19.17 -7.93 -16.70
C GLU A 66 19.72 -6.69 -17.42
N GLU A 67 20.20 -6.89 -18.66
CA GLU A 67 20.74 -5.80 -19.48
C GLU A 67 19.68 -4.71 -19.78
N ALA A 68 18.41 -5.11 -19.89
CA ALA A 68 17.31 -4.21 -20.23
C ALA A 68 17.08 -3.10 -19.18
N VAL A 69 17.51 -3.32 -17.94
CA VAL A 69 17.32 -2.42 -16.79
C VAL A 69 18.63 -1.84 -16.26
N ALA A 70 19.77 -2.24 -16.84
CA ALA A 70 21.09 -1.85 -16.39
C ALA A 70 21.30 -0.32 -16.34
N HIS A 71 20.57 0.45 -17.15
CA HIS A 71 20.67 1.92 -17.21
C HIS A 71 20.18 2.63 -15.95
N TRP A 72 19.25 2.05 -15.18
CA TRP A 72 18.83 2.58 -13.88
C TRP A 72 19.34 1.74 -12.70
N VAL A 73 19.52 0.43 -12.87
CA VAL A 73 20.13 -0.42 -11.83
C VAL A 73 21.56 0.02 -11.50
N THR A 74 22.38 0.33 -12.51
CA THR A 74 23.78 0.70 -12.26
C THR A 74 23.92 1.97 -11.42
N PRO A 75 23.22 3.08 -11.75
CA PRO A 75 23.14 4.25 -10.87
C PRO A 75 22.57 3.95 -9.48
N GLU A 76 21.59 3.07 -9.37
CA GLU A 76 20.99 2.72 -8.07
C GLU A 76 21.95 1.96 -7.15
N LEU A 77 22.73 1.02 -7.69
CA LEU A 77 23.79 0.35 -6.92
C LEU A 77 24.81 1.35 -6.37
N GLU A 78 25.11 2.40 -7.12
CA GLU A 78 25.97 3.49 -6.66
C GLU A 78 25.29 4.37 -5.61
N PHE A 79 24.01 4.69 -5.79
CA PHE A 79 23.20 5.38 -4.78
C PHE A 79 23.18 4.63 -3.44
N LEU A 80 23.05 3.30 -3.46
CA LEU A 80 23.07 2.47 -2.24
C LEU A 80 24.43 2.48 -1.54
N ARG A 81 25.53 2.47 -2.31
CA ARG A 81 26.88 2.64 -1.73
C ARG A 81 27.04 4.01 -1.08
N GLN A 82 26.49 5.06 -1.69
CA GLN A 82 26.52 6.42 -1.14
C GLN A 82 25.66 6.54 0.12
N ALA A 83 24.48 5.92 0.16
CA ALA A 83 23.62 5.87 1.35
C ALA A 83 24.33 5.19 2.53
N ASP A 84 24.94 4.03 2.30
CA ASP A 84 25.72 3.31 3.31
C ASP A 84 26.93 4.13 3.79
N ALA A 85 27.66 4.77 2.88
CA ALA A 85 28.79 5.66 3.23
C ALA A 85 28.34 6.89 4.05
N ALA A 86 27.13 7.40 3.80
CA ALA A 86 26.51 8.47 4.57
C ALA A 86 25.91 7.98 5.91
N GLY A 87 25.89 6.67 6.15
CA GLY A 87 25.32 6.06 7.36
C GLY A 87 23.80 6.11 7.42
N VAL A 88 23.14 6.24 6.26
CA VAL A 88 21.68 6.16 6.08
C VAL A 88 21.29 4.68 6.06
N ALA A 89 20.26 4.32 6.85
CA ALA A 89 19.81 2.94 6.94
C ALA A 89 18.86 2.60 5.80
N VAL A 90 19.07 1.44 5.17
CA VAL A 90 18.25 0.94 4.06
C VAL A 90 17.54 -0.36 4.43
N LEU A 91 16.24 -0.44 4.21
CA LEU A 91 15.48 -1.70 4.18
C LEU A 91 15.19 -2.07 2.73
N GLY A 92 15.82 -3.11 2.23
CA GLY A 92 15.57 -3.66 0.89
C GLY A 92 14.69 -4.90 0.96
N MET A 93 13.61 -4.91 0.20
CA MET A 93 12.63 -6.00 0.12
C MET A 93 12.67 -6.65 -1.26
N CYS A 94 12.78 -7.97 -1.31
CA CYS A 94 12.89 -8.76 -2.55
C CYS A 94 14.02 -8.20 -3.47
N PHE A 95 13.68 -7.64 -4.62
CA PHE A 95 14.62 -6.95 -5.51
C PHE A 95 15.48 -5.90 -4.80
N GLY A 96 14.90 -5.12 -3.86
CA GLY A 96 15.65 -4.16 -3.06
C GLY A 96 16.73 -4.81 -2.17
N GLY A 97 16.45 -5.99 -1.63
CA GLY A 97 17.43 -6.78 -0.88
C GLY A 97 18.54 -7.34 -1.77
N GLN A 98 18.18 -7.72 -3.00
CA GLN A 98 19.12 -8.16 -4.03
C GLN A 98 20.04 -7.02 -4.50
N LEU A 99 19.51 -5.81 -4.68
CA LEU A 99 20.31 -4.62 -4.95
C LEU A 99 21.29 -4.31 -3.80
N LEU A 100 20.87 -4.41 -2.55
CA LEU A 100 21.76 -4.26 -1.39
C LEU A 100 22.89 -5.28 -1.39
N SER A 101 22.59 -6.54 -1.73
CA SER A 101 23.62 -7.57 -1.87
C SER A 101 24.63 -7.19 -2.97
N ALA A 102 24.15 -6.91 -4.19
CA ALA A 102 24.99 -6.56 -5.33
C ALA A 102 25.80 -5.27 -5.10
N ALA A 103 25.23 -4.27 -4.43
CA ALA A 103 25.91 -3.02 -4.11
C ALA A 103 27.14 -3.24 -3.22
N HIS A 104 27.08 -4.24 -2.33
CA HIS A 104 28.13 -4.53 -1.34
C HIS A 104 28.97 -5.78 -1.66
N GLY A 105 28.97 -6.22 -2.93
CA GLY A 105 29.85 -7.28 -3.40
C GLY A 105 29.32 -8.70 -3.20
N GLY A 106 28.06 -8.85 -2.77
CA GLY A 106 27.32 -10.08 -2.95
C GLY A 106 26.86 -10.27 -4.39
N GLY A 107 26.17 -11.37 -4.64
CA GLY A 107 25.62 -11.73 -5.96
C GLY A 107 24.11 -11.97 -5.90
N VAL A 108 23.49 -12.07 -7.07
CA VAL A 108 22.08 -12.40 -7.25
C VAL A 108 22.02 -13.50 -8.30
N ALA A 109 21.29 -14.56 -8.02
CA ALA A 109 21.15 -15.70 -8.92
C ALA A 109 19.81 -16.41 -8.67
N PRO A 110 19.34 -17.25 -9.61
CA PRO A 110 18.17 -18.09 -9.38
C PRO A 110 18.29 -18.88 -8.08
N GLY A 111 17.23 -18.85 -7.28
CA GLY A 111 17.11 -19.68 -6.08
C GLY A 111 17.05 -21.17 -6.44
N HIS A 112 17.18 -22.04 -5.45
CA HIS A 112 17.05 -23.49 -5.68
C HIS A 112 15.66 -23.87 -6.20
N THR A 113 14.63 -23.18 -5.71
CA THR A 113 13.23 -23.32 -6.10
C THR A 113 12.56 -21.95 -6.03
N PRO A 114 11.67 -21.59 -6.97
CA PRO A 114 10.83 -20.41 -6.83
C PRO A 114 9.95 -20.51 -5.58
N GLU A 115 9.71 -19.39 -4.92
CA GLU A 115 8.79 -19.31 -3.78
C GLU A 115 7.68 -18.31 -4.11
N ILE A 116 6.45 -18.81 -4.17
CA ILE A 116 5.24 -18.03 -4.41
C ILE A 116 4.19 -18.42 -3.38
N GLY A 117 3.77 -17.46 -2.57
CA GLY A 117 2.73 -17.59 -1.57
C GLY A 117 3.19 -17.35 -0.13
N TRP A 118 2.32 -17.68 0.82
CA TRP A 118 2.55 -17.41 2.24
C TRP A 118 3.34 -18.54 2.89
N LEU A 119 4.65 -18.33 3.06
CA LEU A 119 5.58 -19.37 3.51
C LEU A 119 6.23 -18.99 4.84
N SER A 120 6.49 -20.00 5.68
CA SER A 120 7.35 -19.84 6.86
C SER A 120 8.82 -19.97 6.47
N ILE A 121 9.67 -19.28 7.23
CA ILE A 121 11.13 -19.27 7.06
C ILE A 121 11.82 -19.73 8.35
N GLU A 122 13.07 -20.13 8.24
CA GLU A 122 13.90 -20.52 9.38
C GLU A 122 14.73 -19.32 9.86
N SER A 123 14.33 -18.75 10.99
CA SER A 123 15.04 -17.64 11.62
C SER A 123 16.27 -18.10 12.40
N ILE A 124 17.36 -17.35 12.29
CA ILE A 124 18.58 -17.58 13.06
C ILE A 124 18.50 -16.78 14.35
N ALA A 125 18.25 -17.49 15.45
CA ALA A 125 18.30 -16.93 16.79
C ALA A 125 19.75 -16.96 17.31
N GLU A 126 20.48 -15.85 17.16
CA GLU A 126 21.83 -15.68 17.71
C GLU A 126 21.94 -14.46 18.64
N SER A 127 22.70 -14.62 19.72
CA SER A 127 23.00 -13.52 20.65
C SER A 127 23.82 -12.44 19.94
N GLY A 128 23.27 -11.23 19.83
CA GLY A 128 23.93 -10.09 19.19
C GLY A 128 23.21 -9.58 17.94
N HIS A 129 22.20 -10.30 17.43
CA HIS A 129 21.31 -9.77 16.39
C HIS A 129 20.56 -8.56 16.93
N THR A 130 20.61 -7.45 16.19
CA THR A 130 19.84 -6.23 16.51
C THR A 130 18.44 -6.25 15.90
N VAL A 131 18.15 -7.22 15.03
CA VAL A 131 16.87 -7.43 14.38
C VAL A 131 16.48 -8.89 14.53
N ASP A 132 15.30 -9.14 15.11
CA ASP A 132 14.72 -10.48 15.16
C ASP A 132 13.76 -10.69 13.97
N ILE A 133 13.94 -11.81 13.27
CA ILE A 133 13.10 -12.16 12.12
C ILE A 133 12.04 -13.13 12.59
N ASP A 134 10.77 -12.72 12.55
CA ASP A 134 9.66 -13.63 12.82
C ASP A 134 9.63 -14.76 11.76
N PRO A 135 9.46 -16.04 12.13
CA PRO A 135 9.38 -17.15 11.17
C PRO A 135 8.21 -17.08 10.18
N GLY A 136 7.24 -16.18 10.38
CA GLY A 136 6.17 -15.90 9.42
C GLY A 136 4.81 -16.55 9.77
N PRO A 137 3.97 -16.87 8.75
CA PRO A 137 4.31 -16.86 7.33
C PRO A 137 4.45 -15.44 6.77
N TRP A 138 5.30 -15.32 5.74
CA TRP A 138 5.50 -14.11 4.96
C TRP A 138 5.06 -14.34 3.52
N MET A 139 4.58 -13.29 2.85
CA MET A 139 4.33 -13.37 1.41
C MET A 139 5.67 -13.46 0.67
N GLN A 140 5.80 -14.49 -0.15
CA GLN A 140 6.93 -14.73 -1.05
C GLN A 140 6.46 -14.58 -2.49
N TRP A 141 7.25 -13.90 -3.31
CA TRP A 141 7.09 -13.92 -4.76
C TRP A 141 8.44 -13.66 -5.42
N HIS A 142 9.28 -14.69 -5.49
CA HIS A 142 10.62 -14.56 -6.07
C HIS A 142 11.11 -15.84 -6.75
N PHE A 143 11.99 -15.63 -7.72
CA PHE A 143 12.70 -16.67 -8.47
C PHE A 143 14.21 -16.61 -8.25
N ASP A 144 14.72 -15.41 -7.96
CA ASP A 144 16.11 -15.14 -7.65
C ASP A 144 16.29 -14.96 -6.13
N CYS A 145 17.44 -15.37 -5.63
CA CYS A 145 17.88 -15.11 -4.26
C CYS A 145 19.19 -14.30 -4.28
N PHE A 146 19.36 -13.47 -3.26
CA PHE A 146 20.65 -12.84 -3.00
C PHE A 146 21.64 -13.81 -2.34
N GLN A 147 22.91 -13.60 -2.61
CA GLN A 147 24.02 -14.16 -1.84
C GLN A 147 24.40 -13.14 -0.76
N ILE A 148 24.65 -13.60 0.45
CA ILE A 148 24.99 -12.73 1.58
C ILE A 148 26.40 -12.14 1.35
N PRO A 149 26.56 -10.80 1.32
CA PRO A 149 27.88 -10.18 1.15
C PRO A 149 28.83 -10.48 2.31
N ASP A 150 30.14 -10.41 2.04
CA ASP A 150 31.15 -10.52 3.09
C ASP A 150 30.95 -9.45 4.19
N GLY A 151 31.00 -9.90 5.44
CA GLY A 151 30.80 -9.04 6.61
C GLY A 151 29.33 -8.74 6.95
N ALA A 152 28.37 -9.29 6.19
CA ALA A 152 26.96 -9.28 6.57
C ALA A 152 26.64 -10.46 7.49
N GLN A 153 25.64 -10.26 8.34
CA GLN A 153 25.11 -11.28 9.24
C GLN A 153 23.83 -11.86 8.67
N ALA A 154 23.80 -13.19 8.52
CA ALA A 154 22.61 -13.89 8.09
C ALA A 154 21.57 -13.95 9.22
N LEU A 155 20.30 -13.69 8.91
CA LEU A 155 19.22 -13.62 9.88
C LEU A 155 18.13 -14.68 9.66
N ALA A 156 17.92 -15.14 8.42
CA ALA A 156 16.95 -16.18 8.13
C ALA A 156 17.26 -16.90 6.80
N TYR A 157 16.73 -18.11 6.64
CA TYR A 157 16.86 -18.97 5.45
C TYR A 157 15.54 -19.69 5.13
N SER A 158 15.45 -20.21 3.90
CA SER A 158 14.47 -21.22 3.48
C SER A 158 15.14 -22.22 2.52
N ASP A 159 14.37 -23.16 1.98
CA ASP A 159 14.86 -24.11 0.97
C ASP A 159 15.40 -23.41 -0.30
N ALA A 160 14.83 -22.26 -0.66
CA ALA A 160 15.25 -21.49 -1.83
C ALA A 160 16.61 -20.80 -1.65
N GLY A 161 16.95 -20.40 -0.42
CA GLY A 161 18.19 -19.68 -0.10
C GLY A 161 18.09 -18.76 1.12
N PRO A 162 19.03 -17.81 1.26
CA PRO A 162 18.98 -16.76 2.27
C PRO A 162 17.70 -15.93 2.18
N GLN A 163 17.06 -15.69 3.33
CA GLN A 163 15.80 -14.93 3.44
C GLN A 163 15.99 -13.55 4.07
N ALA A 164 17.02 -13.38 4.89
CA ALA A 164 17.35 -12.08 5.45
C ALA A 164 18.83 -11.97 5.83
N PHE A 165 19.41 -10.78 5.66
CA PHE A 165 20.70 -10.42 6.23
C PHE A 165 20.72 -8.97 6.69
N ILE A 166 21.61 -8.66 7.64
CA ILE A 166 21.94 -7.29 8.01
C ILE A 166 23.42 -7.00 7.77
N LEU A 167 23.69 -5.87 7.13
CA LEU A 167 25.05 -5.37 6.89
C LEU A 167 25.12 -3.93 7.38
N ARG A 168 25.86 -3.70 8.48
CA ARG A 168 25.92 -2.39 9.15
C ARG A 168 24.51 -1.92 9.53
N LYS A 169 23.95 -0.95 8.81
CA LYS A 169 22.59 -0.41 9.03
C LYS A 169 21.59 -0.86 7.96
N ASN A 170 22.02 -1.67 7.00
CA ASN A 170 21.20 -2.09 5.88
C ASN A 170 20.62 -3.47 6.17
N LEU A 171 19.29 -3.56 6.18
CA LEU A 171 18.54 -4.80 6.32
C LEU A 171 18.01 -5.20 4.96
N ALA A 172 18.31 -6.42 4.54
CA ALA A 172 17.76 -7.02 3.33
C ALA A 172 16.86 -8.19 3.72
N VAL A 173 15.67 -8.25 3.13
CA VAL A 173 14.73 -9.37 3.25
C VAL A 173 14.30 -9.81 1.86
N GLN A 174 14.18 -11.12 1.64
CA GLN A 174 13.75 -11.69 0.37
C GLN A 174 12.22 -11.74 0.26
N PHE A 175 11.55 -11.89 1.40
CA PHE A 175 10.10 -11.85 1.54
C PHE A 175 9.54 -10.43 1.53
N HIS A 176 8.20 -10.33 1.49
CA HIS A 176 7.47 -9.07 1.36
C HIS A 176 6.69 -8.71 2.63
N PRO A 177 7.31 -7.99 3.59
CA PRO A 177 6.62 -7.51 4.79
C PRO A 177 5.60 -6.39 4.50
N GLU A 178 5.65 -5.78 3.31
CA GLU A 178 4.75 -4.73 2.87
C GLU A 178 3.38 -5.24 2.40
N VAL A 179 3.27 -6.52 2.06
CA VAL A 179 2.07 -7.05 1.40
C VAL A 179 0.90 -7.21 2.37
N ASN A 180 -0.19 -6.53 2.04
CA ASN A 180 -1.54 -6.84 2.50
C ASN A 180 -2.40 -7.30 1.31
N ARG A 181 -3.69 -7.57 1.54
CA ARG A 181 -4.61 -7.98 0.46
C ARG A 181 -4.61 -7.01 -0.73
N LEU A 182 -4.60 -5.70 -0.48
CA LEU A 182 -4.68 -4.69 -1.53
C LEU A 182 -3.43 -4.69 -2.42
N VAL A 183 -2.24 -4.71 -1.81
CA VAL A 183 -0.98 -4.82 -2.56
C VAL A 183 -0.94 -6.12 -3.37
N LEU A 184 -1.43 -7.21 -2.79
CA LEU A 184 -1.48 -8.48 -3.50
C LEU A 184 -2.45 -8.43 -4.68
N GLU A 185 -3.63 -7.83 -4.54
CA GLU A 185 -4.57 -7.62 -5.65
C GLU A 185 -3.94 -6.81 -6.80
N GLU A 186 -3.19 -5.74 -6.48
CA GLU A 186 -2.46 -4.93 -7.47
C GLU A 186 -1.44 -5.78 -8.25
N TRP A 187 -0.68 -6.64 -7.56
CA TRP A 187 0.28 -7.54 -8.22
C TRP A 187 -0.42 -8.58 -9.10
N LEU A 188 -1.55 -9.11 -8.61
CA LEU A 188 -2.32 -10.09 -9.37
C LEU A 188 -2.82 -9.47 -10.68
N GLU A 189 -3.29 -8.22 -10.69
CA GLU A 189 -3.75 -7.54 -11.91
C GLU A 189 -2.64 -7.41 -12.97
N ASP A 190 -1.42 -7.13 -12.55
CA ASP A 190 -0.28 -6.90 -13.45
C ASP A 190 0.41 -8.20 -13.92
N ASP A 191 0.35 -9.28 -13.13
CA ASP A 191 1.07 -10.54 -13.37
C ASP A 191 0.15 -11.77 -13.54
N LEU A 192 -1.12 -11.56 -13.92
CA LEU A 192 -2.06 -12.66 -14.25
C LEU A 192 -1.47 -13.69 -15.22
N ASP A 193 -0.74 -13.21 -16.24
CA ASP A 193 -0.13 -14.09 -17.25
C ASP A 193 0.99 -14.96 -16.65
N GLN A 194 1.81 -14.41 -15.73
CA GLN A 194 2.88 -15.15 -15.07
C GLN A 194 2.32 -16.23 -14.13
N LEU A 195 1.24 -15.92 -13.41
CA LEU A 195 0.58 -16.89 -12.53
C LEU A 195 -0.10 -18.01 -13.31
N ALA A 196 -0.72 -17.68 -14.45
CA ALA A 196 -1.29 -18.67 -15.36
C ALA A 196 -0.22 -19.63 -15.89
N ASP A 197 0.94 -19.12 -16.28
CA ASP A 197 2.08 -19.92 -16.74
C ASP A 197 2.66 -20.84 -15.66
N LEU A 198 2.59 -20.42 -14.39
CA LEU A 198 3.07 -21.18 -13.23
C LEU A 198 2.00 -22.10 -12.63
N GLY A 199 0.76 -22.04 -13.13
CA GLY A 199 -0.37 -22.82 -12.61
C GLY A 199 -0.75 -22.47 -11.17
N VAL A 200 -0.50 -21.23 -10.75
CA VAL A 200 -0.81 -20.75 -9.40
C VAL A 200 -2.22 -20.15 -9.40
N ASP A 201 -3.07 -20.66 -8.50
CA ASP A 201 -4.40 -20.10 -8.28
C ASP A 201 -4.28 -18.84 -7.38
N PRO A 202 -4.75 -17.66 -7.83
CA PRO A 202 -4.71 -16.44 -7.02
C PRO A 202 -5.65 -16.47 -5.80
N GLU A 203 -6.75 -17.23 -5.85
CA GLU A 203 -7.78 -17.20 -4.79
C GLU A 203 -7.26 -17.68 -3.42
N PRO A 204 -6.49 -18.80 -3.33
CA PRO A 204 -5.82 -19.18 -2.08
C PRO A 204 -4.88 -18.12 -1.52
N LEU A 205 -4.17 -17.37 -2.37
CA LEU A 205 -3.23 -16.34 -1.94
C LEU A 205 -3.97 -15.16 -1.29
N LEU A 206 -5.08 -14.74 -1.91
CA LEU A 206 -5.95 -13.68 -1.39
C LEU A 206 -6.67 -14.10 -0.11
N THR A 207 -7.16 -15.34 -0.06
CA THR A 207 -7.81 -15.92 1.13
C THR A 207 -6.84 -15.94 2.32
N GLU A 208 -5.59 -16.35 2.07
CA GLU A 208 -4.57 -16.37 3.09
C GLU A 208 -4.12 -14.95 3.50
N ALA A 209 -4.09 -14.00 2.56
CA ALA A 209 -3.84 -12.59 2.88
C ALA A 209 -4.89 -12.03 3.85
N ASP A 210 -6.17 -12.39 3.67
CA ASP A 210 -7.23 -12.04 4.61
C ASP A 210 -7.05 -12.70 5.97
N ARG A 211 -6.70 -14.00 5.99
CA ARG A 211 -6.46 -14.75 7.23
C ARG A 211 -5.27 -14.18 8.01
N GLN A 212 -4.25 -13.68 7.32
CA GLN A 212 -3.02 -13.16 7.90
C GLN A 212 -3.07 -11.66 8.22
N ARG A 213 -4.14 -10.94 7.88
CA ARG A 213 -4.22 -9.48 7.94
C ARG A 213 -3.59 -8.85 9.19
N ASP A 214 -4.07 -9.24 10.36
CA ASP A 214 -3.60 -8.65 11.63
C ASP A 214 -2.19 -9.16 11.99
N ALA A 215 -1.95 -10.47 11.82
CA ALA A 215 -0.68 -11.09 12.17
C ALA A 215 0.48 -10.60 11.29
N SER A 216 0.28 -10.42 9.99
CA SER A 216 1.28 -9.86 9.07
C SER A 216 1.59 -8.42 9.41
N ARG A 217 0.58 -7.62 9.75
CA ARG A 217 0.80 -6.23 10.19
C ARG A 217 1.62 -6.18 11.49
N GLU A 218 1.32 -7.03 12.46
CA GLU A 218 2.09 -7.10 13.70
C GLU A 218 3.53 -7.57 13.46
N ARG A 219 3.75 -8.57 12.61
CA ARG A 219 5.08 -9.03 12.22
C ARG A 219 5.87 -7.93 11.52
N ALA A 220 5.26 -7.24 10.54
CA ALA A 220 5.87 -6.12 9.84
C ALA A 220 6.18 -4.95 10.78
N ALA A 221 5.32 -4.68 11.76
CA ALA A 221 5.56 -3.65 12.77
C ALA A 221 6.78 -3.98 13.63
N ARG A 222 6.91 -5.23 14.10
CA ARG A 222 8.09 -5.68 14.85
C ARG A 222 9.37 -5.57 14.03
N LEU A 223 9.34 -6.07 12.78
CA LEU A 223 10.47 -5.96 11.85
C LEU A 223 10.91 -4.50 11.66
N LEU A 224 9.96 -3.59 11.45
CA LEU A 224 10.23 -2.17 11.29
C LEU A 224 10.81 -1.54 12.57
N ASP A 225 10.24 -1.85 13.74
CA ASP A 225 10.73 -1.31 15.01
C ASP A 225 12.16 -1.76 15.31
N ASP A 226 12.44 -3.04 15.11
CA ASP A 226 13.77 -3.61 15.25
C ASP A 226 14.76 -2.99 14.27
N PHE A 227 14.36 -2.85 13.00
CA PHE A 227 15.17 -2.15 12.00
C PHE A 227 15.49 -0.71 12.43
N LEU A 228 14.48 0.05 12.87
CA LEU A 228 14.66 1.44 13.33
C LEU A 228 15.57 1.54 14.56
N ALA A 229 15.46 0.59 15.49
CA ALA A 229 16.28 0.49 16.68
C ALA A 229 17.74 0.13 16.34
N SER A 230 17.94 -0.79 15.41
CA SER A 230 19.27 -1.27 14.98
C SER A 230 20.19 -0.13 14.50
N ARG A 231 19.61 0.94 13.94
CA ARG A 231 20.35 2.12 13.44
C ARG A 231 21.13 2.87 14.51
N SER A 232 20.70 2.75 15.77
CA SER A 232 21.29 3.44 16.92
C SER A 232 22.34 2.61 17.65
N ALA A 233 22.49 1.32 17.30
CA ALA A 233 23.49 0.46 17.89
C ALA A 233 24.90 0.94 17.48
N LYS A 234 25.78 1.16 18.46
CA LYS A 234 27.18 1.50 18.20
C LYS A 234 27.88 0.28 17.62
N ASN A 235 28.61 0.45 16.51
CA ASN A 235 29.49 -0.58 15.93
C ASN A 235 30.52 -1.05 16.97
N GLU A 236 30.20 -2.10 17.71
CA GLU A 236 31.22 -2.91 18.36
C GLU A 236 31.68 -3.95 17.34
N ASN A 237 32.92 -3.82 16.89
CA ASN A 237 33.56 -4.73 15.95
C ASN A 237 33.54 -6.16 16.51
N VAL A 238 32.61 -6.99 16.05
CA VAL A 238 32.68 -8.43 16.28
C VAL A 238 33.10 -9.09 14.97
N PHE A 239 34.34 -9.56 14.94
CA PHE A 239 34.87 -10.40 13.87
C PHE A 239 34.27 -11.81 14.03
N TYR A 240 33.53 -12.29 13.04
CA TYR A 240 33.06 -13.67 13.00
C TYR A 240 33.84 -14.48 11.96
N SER A 241 34.26 -15.68 12.38
CA SER A 241 35.03 -16.63 11.60
C SER A 241 34.13 -17.52 10.74
N HIS A 242 34.53 -17.71 9.48
CA HIS A 242 33.92 -18.63 8.52
C HIS A 242 33.74 -20.04 9.09
N VAL A 243 32.53 -20.62 8.97
CA VAL A 243 32.29 -22.04 9.23
C VAL A 243 31.74 -22.72 7.97
N SER A 244 32.53 -23.66 7.46
CA SER A 244 32.20 -24.56 6.34
C SER A 244 31.14 -25.58 6.77
N HIS A 245 30.16 -25.85 5.91
CA HIS A 245 29.08 -26.82 6.15
C HIS A 245 29.54 -28.27 5.97
N PRO A 246 29.16 -29.22 6.85
CA PRO A 246 29.24 -30.63 6.56
C PRO A 246 27.94 -31.12 5.88
N GLY A 247 28.09 -31.75 4.71
CA GLY A 247 26.98 -32.43 4.03
C GLY A 247 26.47 -33.64 4.81
N TRP A 248 25.17 -33.89 4.72
CA TRP A 248 24.56 -35.11 5.25
C TRP A 248 23.52 -35.72 4.30
N SER A 249 23.49 -37.04 4.33
CA SER A 249 22.96 -37.98 3.35
C SER A 249 21.54 -38.44 3.69
N GLY A 250 20.75 -38.66 2.63
CA GLY A 250 19.36 -39.10 2.68
C GLY A 250 19.04 -40.36 3.47
N GLY A 251 17.81 -40.37 3.99
CA GLY A 251 17.17 -41.52 4.62
C GLY A 251 15.67 -41.53 4.33
N THR A 252 15.26 -42.41 3.40
CA THR A 252 13.87 -42.77 3.12
C THR A 252 13.19 -43.40 4.35
N ARG A 253 11.95 -43.01 4.65
CA ARG A 253 11.06 -43.77 5.54
C ARG A 253 9.70 -44.02 4.90
N THR A 254 9.32 -45.28 4.92
CA THR A 254 8.12 -45.90 4.36
C THR A 254 6.92 -45.83 5.31
N GLY A 255 5.74 -45.57 4.72
CA GLY A 255 4.48 -46.31 4.95
C GLY A 255 3.79 -46.18 6.32
N GLY A 256 2.64 -45.50 6.34
CA GLY A 256 1.62 -45.59 7.39
C GLY A 256 0.22 -45.36 6.80
N GLN A 257 -0.67 -46.34 7.00
CA GLN A 257 -2.02 -46.49 6.45
C GLN A 257 -3.03 -45.39 6.84
N MET A 258 -3.94 -45.10 5.91
CA MET A 258 -5.20 -44.35 6.09
C MET A 258 -6.22 -45.14 6.94
N PRO A 259 -7.11 -44.45 7.67
CA PRO A 259 -8.43 -44.97 8.03
C PRO A 259 -9.55 -44.37 7.17
N GLU A 260 -10.56 -45.20 6.96
CA GLU A 260 -11.78 -45.07 6.14
C GLU A 260 -12.74 -43.94 6.51
N GLU A 261 -13.54 -43.60 5.50
CA GLU A 261 -14.71 -42.72 5.49
C GLU A 261 -15.74 -42.99 6.59
N ALA A 262 -16.29 -41.90 7.14
CA ALA A 262 -17.60 -41.90 7.78
C ALA A 262 -18.44 -40.76 7.22
N THR A 263 -19.44 -41.10 6.41
CA THR A 263 -20.52 -40.21 6.00
C THR A 263 -21.62 -40.22 7.07
N THR A 264 -22.02 -39.06 7.59
CA THR A 264 -23.40 -38.83 8.03
C THR A 264 -23.80 -37.36 7.91
N SER A 265 -24.94 -37.17 7.26
CA SER A 265 -25.75 -35.98 7.07
C SER A 265 -26.27 -35.34 8.36
N GLY A 266 -26.28 -34.01 8.41
CA GLY A 266 -27.11 -33.20 9.30
C GLY A 266 -27.04 -31.74 8.88
N GLU A 267 -28.17 -31.09 8.64
CA GLU A 267 -28.25 -29.63 8.49
C GLU A 267 -27.70 -29.00 9.77
N GLU A 268 -26.45 -28.56 9.75
CA GLU A 268 -25.87 -27.78 10.84
C GLU A 268 -26.41 -26.35 10.79
N ASP A 269 -26.92 -25.89 11.93
CA ASP A 269 -27.26 -24.49 12.20
C ASP A 269 -26.13 -23.59 11.71
N VAL A 270 -26.36 -22.91 10.58
CA VAL A 270 -25.38 -21.98 10.01
C VAL A 270 -25.27 -20.80 10.98
N LEU A 271 -24.23 -20.82 11.82
CA LEU A 271 -23.86 -19.72 12.68
C LEU A 271 -23.49 -18.52 11.80
N ARG A 272 -24.31 -17.46 11.87
CA ARG A 272 -24.10 -16.20 11.17
C ARG A 272 -23.79 -15.12 12.19
N ALA A 273 -22.68 -14.43 12.02
CA ALA A 273 -22.37 -13.19 12.72
C ALA A 273 -22.37 -12.05 11.69
N PRO A 274 -22.96 -10.88 11.98
CA PRO A 274 -22.84 -9.73 11.10
C PRO A 274 -21.37 -9.31 11.02
N LEU A 275 -20.77 -9.51 9.85
CA LEU A 275 -19.44 -8.98 9.54
C LEU A 275 -19.62 -7.51 9.14
N VAL A 276 -19.30 -6.60 10.04
CA VAL A 276 -19.17 -5.18 9.69
C VAL A 276 -17.74 -4.98 9.19
N LEU A 277 -17.59 -4.93 7.86
CA LEU A 277 -16.36 -4.55 7.18
C LEU A 277 -16.19 -3.04 7.34
N GLU A 278 -15.47 -2.62 8.37
CA GLU A 278 -15.02 -1.23 8.50
C GLU A 278 -13.55 -1.15 8.09
N TYR A 279 -13.22 -0.17 7.24
CA TYR A 279 -11.85 0.16 6.85
C TYR A 279 -11.45 1.44 7.59
N PRO A 280 -10.92 1.37 8.83
CA PRO A 280 -10.58 2.56 9.59
C PRO A 280 -9.23 3.13 9.12
N PHE A 281 -9.17 3.66 7.89
CA PHE A 281 -8.09 4.56 7.50
C PHE A 281 -8.42 5.98 7.95
N LYS A 282 -7.53 6.60 8.72
CA LYS A 282 -7.64 8.02 9.10
C LYS A 282 -6.90 8.87 8.07
N ARG A 283 -7.48 8.98 6.86
CA ARG A 283 -6.96 9.93 5.86
C ARG A 283 -7.08 11.34 6.44
N THR A 284 -5.98 12.09 6.45
CA THR A 284 -6.07 13.54 6.70
C THR A 284 -6.72 14.15 5.46
N THR A 285 -7.77 14.94 5.65
CA THR A 285 -8.55 15.53 4.55
C THR A 285 -7.81 16.70 3.87
N GLY A 286 -6.49 16.82 4.07
CA GLY A 286 -5.74 17.99 3.63
C GLY A 286 -6.31 19.32 4.15
N PRO A 287 -5.72 20.46 3.74
CA PRO A 287 -6.21 21.78 4.09
C PRO A 287 -7.49 22.16 3.34
N VAL A 288 -7.68 21.67 2.11
CA VAL A 288 -8.82 22.04 1.25
C VAL A 288 -10.08 21.25 1.60
N ILE A 289 -10.02 19.92 1.57
CA ILE A 289 -11.19 19.09 1.89
C ILE A 289 -11.53 19.22 3.38
N GLY A 290 -10.53 19.36 4.26
CA GLY A 290 -10.76 19.63 5.69
C GLY A 290 -11.53 20.93 5.95
N ALA A 291 -11.23 22.00 5.20
CA ALA A 291 -11.97 23.25 5.30
C ALA A 291 -13.41 23.11 4.80
N PHE A 292 -13.63 22.33 3.74
CA PHE A 292 -14.95 22.06 3.21
C PHE A 292 -15.83 21.29 4.19
N LEU A 293 -15.32 20.20 4.74
CA LEU A 293 -16.03 19.41 5.76
C LEU A 293 -16.30 20.24 7.03
N THR A 294 -15.37 21.12 7.42
CA THR A 294 -15.59 22.08 8.51
C THR A 294 -16.74 23.05 8.18
N ALA A 295 -16.84 23.51 6.94
CA ALA A 295 -17.94 24.37 6.49
C ALA A 295 -19.28 23.64 6.50
N LEU A 296 -19.33 22.37 6.05
CA LEU A 296 -20.54 21.54 6.13
C LEU A 296 -21.00 21.37 7.59
N ARG A 297 -20.05 21.16 8.51
CA ARG A 297 -20.34 21.11 9.95
C ARG A 297 -21.03 22.37 10.45
N GLU A 298 -20.66 23.52 9.90
CA GLU A 298 -21.23 24.83 10.19
C GLU A 298 -22.53 25.13 9.41
N GLY A 299 -23.00 24.21 8.56
CA GLY A 299 -24.23 24.37 7.78
C GLY A 299 -24.10 25.33 6.59
N ARG A 300 -22.91 25.42 5.99
CA ARG A 300 -22.61 26.31 4.86
C ARG A 300 -21.70 25.64 3.83
N PHE A 301 -21.68 26.16 2.62
CA PHE A 301 -20.77 25.69 1.56
C PHE A 301 -19.61 26.66 1.35
N ILE A 302 -18.49 26.08 0.95
CA ILE A 302 -17.36 26.80 0.36
C ILE A 302 -16.93 26.10 -0.92
N GLY A 303 -16.47 26.88 -1.89
CA GLY A 303 -15.77 26.40 -3.07
C GLY A 303 -14.32 26.89 -3.06
N ILE A 304 -13.60 26.63 -4.14
CA ILE A 304 -12.25 27.12 -4.36
C ILE A 304 -12.14 27.79 -5.72
N GLU A 305 -11.54 28.98 -5.75
CA GLU A 305 -11.40 29.78 -6.97
C GLU A 305 -10.08 29.46 -7.68
N ASP A 306 -10.15 29.23 -8.99
CA ASP A 306 -8.98 29.08 -9.86
C ASP A 306 -8.36 30.43 -10.27
N ASP A 307 -7.28 30.37 -11.04
CA ASP A 307 -6.57 31.57 -11.52
C ASP A 307 -7.36 32.37 -12.57
N GLN A 308 -8.42 31.78 -13.14
CA GLN A 308 -9.35 32.40 -14.08
C GLN A 308 -10.60 32.94 -13.39
N GLY A 309 -10.72 32.80 -12.08
CA GLY A 309 -11.85 33.28 -11.28
C GLY A 309 -13.06 32.32 -11.25
N LYS A 310 -12.90 31.09 -11.73
CA LYS A 310 -13.94 30.05 -11.71
C LYS A 310 -13.98 29.40 -10.33
N VAL A 311 -15.17 29.17 -9.80
CA VAL A 311 -15.36 28.59 -8.46
C VAL A 311 -15.75 27.11 -8.54
N LEU A 312 -14.88 26.23 -8.04
CA LEU A 312 -15.10 24.79 -7.98
C LEU A 312 -15.76 24.40 -6.65
N CYS A 313 -16.92 23.74 -6.72
CA CYS A 313 -17.63 23.17 -5.58
C CYS A 313 -18.13 21.75 -5.96
N PRO A 314 -17.74 20.69 -5.22
CA PRO A 314 -16.87 20.71 -4.03
C PRO A 314 -15.44 21.17 -4.40
N PRO A 315 -14.68 21.75 -3.45
CA PRO A 315 -13.35 22.27 -3.74
C PRO A 315 -12.35 21.13 -3.98
N VAL A 316 -11.36 21.38 -4.83
CA VAL A 316 -10.27 20.44 -5.17
C VAL A 316 -8.91 21.10 -4.94
N GLU A 317 -7.87 20.31 -4.64
CA GLU A 317 -6.53 20.84 -4.32
C GLU A 317 -5.75 21.34 -5.55
N TYR A 318 -6.08 20.80 -6.72
CA TYR A 318 -5.44 21.14 -7.99
C TYR A 318 -6.48 21.44 -9.04
N ASP A 319 -6.21 22.44 -9.86
CA ASP A 319 -7.03 22.81 -11.00
C ASP A 319 -7.11 21.64 -12.01
N PRO A 320 -8.31 21.15 -12.37
CA PRO A 320 -8.45 20.03 -13.30
C PRO A 320 -7.96 20.28 -14.73
N ALA A 321 -7.88 21.53 -15.16
CA ALA A 321 -7.44 21.93 -16.50
C ALA A 321 -5.95 22.26 -16.54
N SER A 322 -5.44 22.98 -15.53
CA SER A 322 -4.05 23.48 -15.52
C SER A 322 -3.09 22.67 -14.63
N GLY A 323 -3.61 21.88 -13.68
CA GLY A 323 -2.82 21.19 -12.67
C GLY A 323 -2.22 22.11 -11.59
N ALA A 324 -2.54 23.41 -11.62
CA ALA A 324 -2.03 24.36 -10.64
C ALA A 324 -2.62 24.10 -9.25
N SER A 325 -1.81 24.31 -8.21
CA SER A 325 -2.30 24.20 -6.83
C SER A 325 -3.26 25.35 -6.50
N LEU A 326 -4.42 25.01 -5.96
CA LEU A 326 -5.48 25.94 -5.61
C LEU A 326 -5.52 26.17 -4.09
N THR A 327 -5.65 27.42 -3.68
CA THR A 327 -5.64 27.79 -2.24
C THR A 327 -6.71 28.81 -1.84
N LYS A 328 -7.39 29.45 -2.80
CA LYS A 328 -8.33 30.54 -2.54
C LYS A 328 -9.75 30.01 -2.29
N LEU A 329 -10.05 29.67 -1.04
CA LEU A 329 -11.40 29.24 -0.64
C LEU A 329 -12.38 30.42 -0.61
N VAL A 330 -13.59 30.22 -1.14
CA VAL A 330 -14.64 31.26 -1.24
C VAL A 330 -16.01 30.73 -0.79
N PRO A 331 -16.91 31.55 -0.21
CA PRO A 331 -18.25 31.12 0.14
C PRO A 331 -19.10 30.77 -1.08
N VAL A 332 -19.94 29.75 -0.96
CA VAL A 332 -20.90 29.31 -2.00
C VAL A 332 -22.30 29.24 -1.37
N GLY A 333 -23.34 29.54 -2.16
CA GLY A 333 -24.73 29.50 -1.72
C GLY A 333 -25.19 28.09 -1.34
N SER A 334 -26.22 28.00 -0.49
CA SER A 334 -26.86 26.73 -0.11
C SER A 334 -28.04 26.37 -1.01
N GLU A 335 -28.36 27.20 -2.00
CA GLU A 335 -29.33 26.92 -3.05
C GLU A 335 -28.61 26.67 -4.37
N GLY A 336 -29.25 25.92 -5.26
CA GLY A 336 -28.70 25.57 -6.55
C GLY A 336 -29.74 25.08 -7.54
N GLU A 337 -29.24 24.67 -8.71
CA GLU A 337 -30.04 24.18 -9.81
C GLU A 337 -29.63 22.75 -10.17
N VAL A 338 -30.61 21.88 -10.41
CA VAL A 338 -30.40 20.51 -10.91
C VAL A 338 -30.05 20.56 -12.40
N LEU A 339 -28.86 20.11 -12.78
CA LEU A 339 -28.43 20.06 -14.19
C LEU A 339 -28.78 18.71 -14.85
N PHE A 340 -28.45 17.62 -14.17
CA PHE A 340 -28.69 16.25 -14.64
C PHE A 340 -29.19 15.42 -13.47
N TRP A 341 -30.07 14.45 -13.73
CA TRP A 341 -30.56 13.58 -12.68
C TRP A 341 -30.93 12.20 -13.21
N SER A 342 -30.88 11.21 -12.32
CA SER A 342 -31.40 9.87 -12.54
C SER A 342 -32.24 9.46 -11.34
N TRP A 343 -33.37 8.80 -11.61
CA TRP A 343 -34.25 8.32 -10.56
C TRP A 343 -33.71 7.04 -9.91
N ASN A 344 -33.71 7.02 -8.59
CA ASN A 344 -33.34 5.85 -7.79
C ASN A 344 -34.61 5.21 -7.20
N GLN A 345 -35.19 4.27 -7.94
CA GLN A 345 -36.44 3.60 -7.55
C GLN A 345 -36.26 2.59 -6.40
N SER A 346 -35.11 1.93 -6.34
CA SER A 346 -34.82 0.85 -5.40
C SER A 346 -33.61 1.22 -4.54
N VAL A 347 -33.91 1.89 -3.44
CA VAL A 347 -32.93 2.34 -2.46
C VAL A 347 -32.18 1.15 -1.86
N ARG A 348 -30.87 1.28 -1.74
CA ARG A 348 -29.99 0.29 -1.09
C ARG A 348 -29.60 0.79 0.30
N ASP A 349 -29.31 -0.16 1.19
CA ASP A 349 -28.79 0.14 2.52
C ASP A 349 -27.53 1.02 2.44
N GLY A 350 -27.45 2.05 3.29
CA GLY A 350 -26.34 3.00 3.32
C GLY A 350 -26.46 4.20 2.37
N GLN A 351 -27.57 4.35 1.64
CA GLN A 351 -27.83 5.56 0.83
C GLN A 351 -28.40 6.72 1.68
N PRO A 352 -28.31 7.98 1.20
CA PRO A 352 -28.67 9.16 2.00
C PRO A 352 -30.13 9.24 2.46
N LEU A 353 -31.04 8.58 1.74
CA LEU A 353 -32.48 8.55 2.02
C LEU A 353 -32.97 7.10 1.97
N ASP A 354 -34.00 6.79 2.76
CA ASP A 354 -34.61 5.46 2.91
C ASP A 354 -35.82 5.22 1.98
N HIS A 355 -36.13 6.18 1.12
CA HIS A 355 -37.24 6.17 0.17
C HIS A 355 -36.78 6.67 -1.21
N PRO A 356 -37.48 6.35 -2.31
CA PRO A 356 -37.05 6.72 -3.65
C PRO A 356 -36.76 8.23 -3.81
N PHE A 357 -35.63 8.54 -4.43
CA PHE A 357 -35.11 9.90 -4.59
C PHE A 357 -34.37 10.03 -5.93
N ALA A 358 -33.90 11.23 -6.26
CA ALA A 358 -33.06 11.44 -7.45
C ALA A 358 -31.58 11.62 -7.08
N TRP A 359 -30.69 10.90 -7.77
CA TRP A 359 -29.28 11.29 -7.82
C TRP A 359 -29.13 12.41 -8.83
N ALA A 360 -28.65 13.57 -8.40
CA ALA A 360 -28.58 14.75 -9.25
C ALA A 360 -27.21 15.43 -9.19
N MET A 361 -26.83 16.05 -10.31
CA MET A 361 -25.74 17.01 -10.39
C MET A 361 -26.31 18.39 -10.10
N VAL A 362 -26.07 18.93 -8.91
CA VAL A 362 -26.57 20.21 -8.44
C VAL A 362 -25.48 21.27 -8.56
N LYS A 363 -25.74 22.34 -9.32
CA LYS A 363 -24.86 23.51 -9.38
C LYS A 363 -25.33 24.54 -8.37
N LEU A 364 -24.54 24.74 -7.31
CA LEU A 364 -24.83 25.73 -6.27
C LEU A 364 -24.64 27.15 -6.77
N ASP A 365 -25.41 28.09 -6.21
CA ASP A 365 -25.30 29.50 -6.54
C ASP A 365 -23.91 30.04 -6.14
N GLY A 366 -23.21 30.63 -7.11
CA GLY A 366 -21.83 31.10 -6.91
C GLY A 366 -20.75 30.05 -7.17
N ALA A 367 -21.12 28.82 -7.55
CA ALA A 367 -20.19 27.82 -8.08
C ALA A 367 -20.29 27.72 -9.61
N ASP A 368 -19.24 27.23 -10.26
CA ASP A 368 -19.16 26.97 -11.70
C ASP A 368 -19.20 25.48 -12.04
N THR A 369 -18.91 24.61 -11.07
CA THR A 369 -19.07 23.16 -11.20
C THR A 369 -20.27 22.65 -10.42
N PRO A 370 -20.90 21.57 -10.88
CA PRO A 370 -21.95 20.92 -10.12
C PRO A 370 -21.38 19.83 -9.21
N MET A 371 -22.10 19.54 -8.13
CA MET A 371 -21.80 18.44 -7.21
C MET A 371 -22.86 17.34 -7.32
N MET A 372 -22.46 16.08 -7.20
CA MET A 372 -23.42 14.97 -7.14
C MET A 372 -23.97 14.87 -5.71
N HIS A 373 -25.30 14.88 -5.56
CA HIS A 373 -25.94 14.56 -4.28
C HIS A 373 -27.40 14.13 -4.45
N ALA A 374 -28.02 13.63 -3.39
CA ALA A 374 -29.43 13.24 -3.37
C ALA A 374 -30.36 14.47 -3.41
N VAL A 375 -31.42 14.41 -4.21
CA VAL A 375 -32.54 15.35 -4.19
C VAL A 375 -33.80 14.62 -3.72
N ASP A 376 -34.35 15.08 -2.60
CA ASP A 376 -35.60 14.59 -2.02
C ASP A 376 -36.78 15.35 -2.63
N ALA A 377 -37.34 14.78 -3.68
CA ALA A 377 -38.50 15.30 -4.38
C ALA A 377 -39.31 14.16 -5.00
N PRO A 378 -40.64 14.31 -5.15
CA PRO A 378 -41.45 13.41 -5.96
C PRO A 378 -40.91 13.26 -7.39
N HIS A 379 -40.98 12.06 -7.97
CA HIS A 379 -40.49 11.80 -9.33
C HIS A 379 -41.08 12.74 -10.39
N ASP A 380 -42.36 13.10 -10.25
CA ASP A 380 -43.06 14.00 -11.16
C ASP A 380 -42.68 15.48 -10.98
N ALA A 381 -42.06 15.84 -9.86
CA ALA A 381 -41.51 17.17 -9.61
C ALA A 381 -40.06 17.31 -10.11
N MET A 382 -39.36 16.19 -10.37
CA MET A 382 -37.98 16.21 -10.84
C MET A 382 -37.87 16.65 -12.29
N VAL A 383 -37.15 17.75 -12.51
CA VAL A 383 -36.83 18.28 -13.85
C VAL A 383 -35.43 18.88 -13.85
N THR A 384 -34.76 18.86 -15.00
CA THR A 384 -33.57 19.71 -15.20
C THR A 384 -34.01 21.18 -15.08
N GLY A 385 -33.25 21.96 -14.33
CA GLY A 385 -33.57 23.33 -13.97
C GLY A 385 -34.33 23.48 -12.65
N LEU A 386 -34.68 22.37 -11.97
CA LEU A 386 -35.33 22.43 -10.67
C LEU A 386 -34.43 23.16 -9.67
N ARG A 387 -35.00 24.17 -9.01
CA ARG A 387 -34.34 24.90 -7.93
C ARG A 387 -34.44 24.12 -6.65
N VAL A 388 -33.31 23.96 -5.98
CA VAL A 388 -33.20 23.17 -4.75
C VAL A 388 -32.40 23.90 -3.69
N ARG A 389 -32.65 23.58 -2.42
CA ARG A 389 -31.91 24.07 -1.25
C ARG A 389 -31.35 22.90 -0.46
N ALA A 390 -30.14 23.06 0.03
CA ALA A 390 -29.50 22.09 0.91
C ALA A 390 -30.27 21.94 2.24
N LYS A 391 -30.52 20.69 2.61
CA LYS A 391 -30.99 20.29 3.93
C LYS A 391 -29.86 19.62 4.67
N PHE A 392 -29.42 20.26 5.75
CA PHE A 392 -28.35 19.76 6.60
C PHE A 392 -28.92 18.89 7.73
N ALA A 393 -28.11 17.94 8.20
CA ALA A 393 -28.42 17.13 9.37
C ALA A 393 -28.52 18.01 10.64
N GLU A 394 -29.32 17.60 11.63
CA GLU A 394 -29.46 18.33 12.90
C GLU A 394 -28.13 18.35 13.67
N GLU A 395 -27.54 17.16 13.85
CA GLU A 395 -26.19 16.98 14.38
C GLU A 395 -25.20 16.87 13.23
N ARG A 396 -24.09 17.62 13.34
CA ARG A 396 -23.08 17.71 12.28
C ARG A 396 -21.69 17.52 12.84
N ILE A 397 -20.90 16.67 12.20
CA ILE A 397 -19.62 16.17 12.72
C ILE A 397 -18.42 16.52 11.83
N GLY A 398 -18.65 17.12 10.67
CA GLY A 398 -17.63 17.36 9.66
C GLY A 398 -17.45 16.17 8.73
N SER A 399 -18.54 15.56 8.27
CA SER A 399 -18.56 14.56 7.20
C SER A 399 -19.46 15.03 6.05
N MET A 400 -19.43 14.29 4.93
CA MET A 400 -20.38 14.54 3.84
C MET A 400 -21.84 14.30 4.25
N ASP A 401 -22.08 13.46 5.27
CA ASP A 401 -23.41 13.13 5.79
C ASP A 401 -24.05 14.31 6.55
N ASP A 402 -23.28 15.35 6.86
CA ASP A 402 -23.81 16.61 7.38
C ASP A 402 -24.77 17.28 6.38
N LEU A 403 -24.65 16.98 5.08
CA LEU A 403 -25.61 17.31 4.03
C LEU A 403 -26.50 16.10 3.74
N LEU A 404 -27.75 16.11 4.23
CA LEU A 404 -28.67 14.98 4.04
C LEU A 404 -29.09 14.87 2.57
N CYS A 405 -29.64 15.95 2.03
CA CYS A 405 -30.15 16.00 0.67
C CYS A 405 -30.34 17.46 0.23
N PHE A 406 -30.78 17.63 -1.01
CA PHE A 406 -31.36 18.85 -1.52
C PHE A 406 -32.89 18.68 -1.62
N GLU A 407 -33.64 19.72 -1.27
CA GLU A 407 -35.09 19.74 -1.39
C GLU A 407 -35.52 20.83 -2.37
N PRO A 408 -36.61 20.67 -3.13
CA PRO A 408 -37.16 21.73 -3.97
C PRO A 408 -37.36 23.03 -3.20
N VAL A 409 -36.92 24.15 -3.77
CA VAL A 409 -37.27 25.48 -3.25
C VAL A 409 -38.72 25.73 -3.62
N SER A 410 -39.59 25.74 -2.61
CA SER A 410 -41.02 26.06 -2.73
C SER A 410 -41.28 27.48 -3.23
#